data_AF-A0A973F5A5-F1
#
_entry.id   AF-A0A973F5A5-F1
#
_cell.length_a   1.000
_cell.length_b   1.000
_cell.length_c   1.000
_cell.angle_alpha   90.00
_cell.angle_beta   90.00
_cell.angle_gamma   90.00
#
_symmetry.space_group_name_H-M   'P 1'
#
loop_
_entity.id
_entity.type
_entity.pdbx_description
1 polymer ?
#
loop_
_entity_poly.entity_id
_entity_poly.type
_entity_poly.pdbx_seq_one_letter_code
_entity_poly.pdbx_strand_id
1 'polypeptide(L)'
;MRFVHECYEKNNPAFIIGAPKADLKWRLDQILQNDPLPISTEVLYITESEVEDIYDKLQGIKLQEKKAYVFTGSSVFIDTKNIGILNRLIDLQKHHDQYRFYFLFETDVTDPMITKNLNSDFLKSVFYYPLFDEVDSAQFVHYLAQKWNAALPEKIVKSLVRWCGGHTWLLKHAARVVLEERSINLARLAEMPQVQMRIESIYYSLSEVQQQVLFDIVEKNPIKDPLKIHALHHFTALGAVREHLISIELLLHYIKNLAPKASIQISGRSIVCNNVNITTSLSKKEKRILETLLMYKSDVVDRDTLAKIIWPIDTEEHYSDWAIDRLIARLRKKLSTLGLDSEAIQTTRNKGYSYIE
;
A
#
# COMPACT_ATOMS: atom_id res chain seq x y z
N MET A 1 -1.98 18.59 19.38
CA MET A 1 -0.67 17.98 19.18
C MET A 1 0.36 19.10 19.35
N ARG A 2 1.26 19.02 20.34
CA ARG A 2 2.22 20.10 20.68
C ARG A 2 3.67 19.79 20.27
N PHE A 3 3.85 18.88 19.32
CA PHE A 3 5.17 18.36 18.96
C PHE A 3 6.12 19.45 18.47
N VAL A 4 5.61 20.39 17.65
CA VAL A 4 6.41 21.49 17.10
C VAL A 4 6.83 22.42 18.24
N HIS A 5 5.91 22.73 19.14
CA HIS A 5 6.19 23.54 20.33
C HIS A 5 7.19 22.86 21.29
N GLU A 6 7.06 21.57 21.53
CA GLU A 6 7.98 20.81 22.39
C GLU A 6 9.40 20.77 21.83
N CYS A 7 9.56 20.60 20.51
CA CYS A 7 10.85 20.66 19.85
C CYS A 7 11.45 22.07 19.96
N TYR A 8 10.62 23.11 19.79
CA TYR A 8 11.00 24.50 19.96
C TYR A 8 11.56 24.79 21.36
N GLU A 9 10.83 24.38 22.42
CA GLU A 9 11.20 24.61 23.82
C GLU A 9 12.50 23.89 24.19
N LYS A 10 12.69 22.65 23.70
CA LYS A 10 13.87 21.83 24.01
C LYS A 10 15.09 22.14 23.14
N ASN A 11 14.98 23.09 22.21
CA ASN A 11 15.96 23.36 21.15
C ASN A 11 16.39 22.08 20.38
N ASN A 12 15.46 21.17 20.13
CA ASN A 12 15.74 20.00 19.31
C ASN A 12 15.33 20.24 17.86
N PRO A 13 16.08 19.74 16.87
CA PRO A 13 15.59 19.69 15.50
C PRO A 13 14.40 18.73 15.43
N ALA A 14 13.37 19.10 14.68
CA ALA A 14 12.16 18.31 14.54
C ALA A 14 12.16 17.53 13.22
N PHE A 15 11.83 16.24 13.28
CA PHE A 15 11.78 15.33 12.13
C PHE A 15 10.34 14.88 11.94
N ILE A 16 9.72 15.31 10.85
CA ILE A 16 8.32 15.00 10.54
C ILE A 16 8.31 14.04 9.36
N ILE A 17 7.77 12.83 9.55
CA ILE A 17 7.77 11.75 8.57
C ILE A 17 6.33 11.48 8.12
N GLY A 18 6.09 11.25 6.83
CA GLY A 18 4.79 10.72 6.36
C GLY A 18 3.92 11.66 5.53
N ALA A 19 4.50 12.71 4.95
CA ALA A 19 3.77 13.60 4.04
C ALA A 19 4.22 13.36 2.59
N PRO A 20 3.40 12.77 1.70
CA PRO A 20 3.76 12.63 0.30
C PRO A 20 4.01 14.02 -0.33
N LYS A 21 4.98 14.12 -1.26
CA LYS A 21 5.39 15.38 -1.90
C LYS A 21 4.23 16.26 -2.35
N ALA A 22 3.20 15.61 -2.89
CA ALA A 22 2.01 16.25 -3.45
C ALA A 22 1.19 17.05 -2.41
N ASP A 23 1.25 16.65 -1.14
CA ASP A 23 0.45 17.23 -0.06
C ASP A 23 1.30 18.01 0.95
N LEU A 24 2.62 17.98 0.79
CA LEU A 24 3.58 18.47 1.77
C LEU A 24 3.41 19.96 2.11
N LYS A 25 3.04 20.80 1.13
CA LYS A 25 2.71 22.21 1.37
C LYS A 25 1.47 22.37 2.26
N TRP A 26 0.38 21.70 1.91
CA TRP A 26 -0.87 21.79 2.66
C TRP A 26 -0.71 21.22 4.08
N ARG A 27 0.07 20.14 4.20
CA ARG A 27 0.44 19.54 5.49
C ARG A 27 1.24 20.50 6.35
N LEU A 28 2.22 21.18 5.76
CA LEU A 28 3.00 22.18 6.48
C LEU A 28 2.11 23.31 6.99
N ASP A 29 1.21 23.83 6.14
CA ASP A 29 0.26 24.87 6.54
C ASP A 29 -0.61 24.38 7.71
N GLN A 30 -1.09 23.13 7.68
CA GLN A 30 -1.88 22.53 8.75
C GLN A 30 -1.08 22.38 10.05
N ILE A 31 0.17 21.94 9.98
CA ILE A 31 1.07 21.80 11.14
C ILE A 31 1.29 23.15 11.80
N LEU A 32 1.63 24.18 11.02
CA LEU A 32 1.89 25.52 11.52
C LEU A 32 0.64 26.24 12.01
N GLN A 33 -0.55 25.92 11.48
CA GLN A 33 -1.82 26.44 12.00
C GLN A 33 -2.22 25.80 13.33
N ASN A 34 -2.03 24.48 13.45
CA ASN A 34 -2.41 23.74 14.66
C ASN A 34 -1.43 23.95 15.82
N ASP A 35 -0.16 24.20 15.52
CA ASP A 35 0.90 24.39 16.50
C ASP A 35 1.85 25.53 16.07
N PRO A 36 1.38 26.80 16.14
CA PRO A 36 2.12 27.94 15.62
C PRO A 36 3.40 28.19 16.41
N LEU A 37 4.47 28.48 15.67
CA LEU A 37 5.77 28.83 16.26
C LEU A 37 5.77 30.26 16.80
N PRO A 38 6.40 30.51 17.96
CA PRO A 38 6.48 31.86 18.54
C PRO A 38 7.56 32.75 17.88
N ILE A 39 8.11 32.31 16.75
CA ILE A 39 9.19 32.99 16.01
C ILE A 39 8.88 33.01 14.51
N SER A 40 9.57 33.87 13.77
CA SER A 40 9.41 33.93 12.31
C SER A 40 9.81 32.59 11.66
N THR A 41 9.09 32.20 10.62
CA THR A 41 9.29 30.92 9.92
C THR A 41 9.65 31.18 8.46
N GLU A 42 10.67 30.50 7.96
CA GLU A 42 11.05 30.48 6.55
C GLU A 42 10.99 29.04 6.03
N VAL A 43 10.35 28.86 4.87
CA VAL A 43 10.19 27.55 4.23
C VAL A 43 11.23 27.44 3.12
N LEU A 44 12.10 26.45 3.24
CA LEU A 44 13.12 26.13 2.25
C LEU A 44 12.69 24.89 1.48
N TYR A 45 12.62 25.01 0.16
CA TYR A 45 12.36 23.89 -0.74
C TYR A 45 13.68 23.31 -1.17
N ILE A 46 13.95 22.07 -0.78
CA ILE A 46 15.18 21.37 -1.16
C ILE A 46 14.91 20.58 -2.43
N THR A 47 15.71 20.88 -3.45
CA THR A 47 15.83 20.11 -4.68
C THR A 47 17.23 19.51 -4.77
N GLU A 48 17.41 18.46 -5.58
CA GLU A 48 18.72 17.81 -5.75
C GLU A 48 19.83 18.79 -6.14
N SER A 49 19.53 19.76 -7.00
CA SER A 49 20.50 20.78 -7.44
C SER A 49 20.88 21.79 -6.36
N GLU A 50 20.06 21.94 -5.31
CA GLU A 50 20.25 22.97 -4.29
C GLU A 50 20.87 22.43 -3.01
N VAL A 51 21.03 21.10 -2.87
CA VAL A 51 21.49 20.45 -1.63
C VAL A 51 22.83 21.00 -1.16
N GLU A 52 23.78 21.16 -2.08
CA GLU A 52 25.13 21.66 -1.77
C GLU A 52 25.11 23.16 -1.39
N ASP A 53 24.21 23.94 -1.99
CA ASP A 53 24.10 25.39 -1.78
C ASP A 53 23.39 25.76 -0.48
N ILE A 54 22.76 24.79 0.21
CA ILE A 54 22.03 25.06 1.47
C ILE A 54 22.93 25.71 2.50
N TYR A 55 24.21 25.33 2.56
CA TYR A 55 25.12 25.87 3.55
C TYR A 55 25.43 27.35 3.29
N ASP A 56 25.68 27.71 2.03
CA ASP A 56 25.91 29.10 1.64
C ASP A 56 24.68 29.96 1.89
N LYS A 57 23.48 29.41 1.62
CA LYS A 57 22.20 30.05 1.95
C LYS A 57 22.06 30.31 3.45
N LEU A 58 22.51 29.39 4.31
CA LEU A 58 22.41 29.53 5.77
C LEU A 58 23.53 30.40 6.37
N GLN A 59 24.74 30.40 5.80
CA GLN A 59 25.83 31.27 6.26
C GLN A 59 25.55 32.75 5.98
N GLY A 60 24.79 33.07 4.94
CA GLY A 60 24.38 34.43 4.62
C GLY A 60 23.37 35.04 5.62
N ILE A 61 22.86 34.25 6.57
CA ILE A 61 21.80 34.67 7.48
C ILE A 61 22.39 35.40 8.68
N LYS A 62 21.94 36.63 8.90
CA LYS A 62 22.32 37.44 10.06
C LYS A 62 21.78 36.81 11.35
N LEU A 63 22.70 36.42 12.24
CA LEU A 63 22.47 35.80 13.56
C LEU A 63 21.71 36.66 14.60
N GLN A 64 20.99 37.71 14.18
CA GLN A 64 20.41 38.70 15.10
C GLN A 64 19.03 38.31 15.63
N GLU A 65 18.27 37.46 14.93
CA GLU A 65 16.91 37.08 15.34
C GLU A 65 16.73 35.56 15.38
N LYS A 66 15.92 35.07 16.34
CA LYS A 66 15.50 33.67 16.36
C LYS A 66 14.58 33.38 15.17
N LYS A 67 14.90 32.35 14.40
CA LYS A 67 14.17 32.00 13.18
C LYS A 67 14.03 30.50 13.01
N ALA A 68 12.84 30.07 12.60
CA ALA A 68 12.56 28.69 12.24
C ALA A 68 12.75 28.48 10.73
N TYR A 69 13.43 27.41 10.36
CA TYR A 69 13.58 26.96 8.99
C TYR A 69 12.89 25.62 8.82
N VAL A 70 11.96 25.58 7.87
CA VAL A 70 11.25 24.37 7.52
C VAL A 70 11.79 23.86 6.20
N PHE A 71 12.51 22.74 6.25
CA PHE A 71 13.07 22.07 5.09
C PHE A 71 12.05 21.09 4.52
N THR A 72 11.48 21.49 3.39
CA THR A 72 10.60 20.65 2.57
C THR A 72 11.43 19.85 1.56
N GLY A 73 11.06 18.60 1.31
CA GLY A 73 11.87 17.72 0.45
C GLY A 73 13.14 17.21 1.14
N SER A 74 13.13 17.03 2.47
CA SER A 74 14.32 16.60 3.21
C SER A 74 14.78 15.18 2.84
N SER A 75 13.92 14.36 2.23
CA SER A 75 14.30 13.05 1.68
C SER A 75 15.49 13.12 0.71
N VAL A 76 15.66 14.24 0.00
CA VAL A 76 16.78 14.45 -0.91
C VAL A 76 18.14 14.25 -0.22
N PHE A 77 18.28 14.62 1.06
CA PHE A 77 19.52 14.38 1.81
C PHE A 77 19.89 12.89 1.90
N ILE A 78 18.88 12.02 1.92
CA ILE A 78 19.03 10.57 1.99
C ILE A 78 19.26 10.04 0.58
N ASP A 79 18.40 10.44 -0.36
CA ASP A 79 18.36 9.92 -1.73
C ASP A 79 19.65 10.23 -2.50
N THR A 80 20.22 11.43 -2.30
CA THR A 80 21.50 11.83 -2.92
C THR A 80 22.73 11.46 -2.09
N LYS A 81 22.57 10.68 -1.02
CA LYS A 81 23.64 10.29 -0.07
C LYS A 81 24.35 11.46 0.62
N ASN A 82 23.67 12.60 0.74
CA ASN A 82 24.16 13.83 1.37
C ASN A 82 23.79 13.93 2.87
N ILE A 83 23.74 12.79 3.57
CA ILE A 83 23.42 12.70 5.00
C ILE A 83 24.37 13.56 5.86
N GLY A 84 25.62 13.75 5.41
CA GLY A 84 26.58 14.62 6.08
C GLY A 84 26.10 16.08 6.22
N ILE A 85 25.35 16.59 5.25
CA ILE A 85 24.78 17.95 5.31
C ILE A 85 23.69 18.00 6.37
N LEU A 86 22.82 17.01 6.42
CA LEU A 86 21.78 16.91 7.45
C LEU A 86 22.38 16.87 8.87
N ASN A 87 23.46 16.10 9.09
CA ASN A 87 24.18 16.12 10.37
C ASN A 87 24.75 17.49 10.71
N ARG A 88 25.35 18.19 9.73
CA ARG A 88 25.86 19.55 9.95
C ARG A 88 24.76 20.53 10.32
N LEU A 89 23.57 20.42 9.73
CA LEU A 89 22.41 21.25 10.11
C LEU A 89 21.96 20.96 11.54
N ILE A 90 21.85 19.68 11.91
CA ILE A 90 21.53 19.27 13.28
C ILE A 90 22.55 19.86 14.27
N ASP A 91 23.83 19.76 13.96
CA ASP A 91 24.90 20.29 14.80
C ASP A 91 24.89 21.82 14.84
N LEU A 92 24.58 22.50 13.72
CA LEU A 92 24.46 23.95 13.67
C LEU A 92 23.38 24.45 14.63
N GLN A 93 22.19 23.82 14.69
CA GLN A 93 21.16 24.20 15.65
C GLN A 93 21.61 23.99 17.11
N LYS A 94 22.36 22.90 17.39
CA LYS A 94 22.87 22.63 18.75
C LYS A 94 23.83 23.72 19.24
N HIS A 95 24.61 24.32 18.35
CA HIS A 95 25.58 25.36 18.69
C HIS A 95 25.00 26.78 18.58
N HIS A 96 23.83 26.94 17.95
CA HIS A 96 23.21 28.23 17.70
C HIS A 96 21.73 28.22 18.07
N ASP A 97 21.42 28.66 19.30
CA ASP A 97 20.06 28.79 19.83
C ASP A 97 19.15 29.75 19.04
N GLN A 98 19.70 30.49 18.06
CA GLN A 98 18.94 31.31 17.13
C GLN A 98 18.16 30.49 16.10
N TYR A 99 18.62 29.27 15.79
CA TYR A 99 18.02 28.45 14.74
C TYR A 99 17.07 27.41 15.29
N ARG A 100 15.98 27.16 14.56
CA ARG A 100 15.08 26.03 14.79
C ARG A 100 14.82 25.34 13.46
N PHE A 101 15.23 24.09 13.33
CA PHE A 101 15.13 23.33 12.09
C PHE A 101 14.03 22.29 12.19
N TYR A 102 13.16 22.29 11.18
CA TYR A 102 12.07 21.34 11.00
C TYR A 102 12.27 20.66 9.65
N PHE A 103 12.46 19.35 9.65
CA PHE A 103 12.72 18.56 8.46
C PHE A 103 11.51 17.71 8.13
N LEU A 104 10.96 17.88 6.93
CA LEU A 104 9.84 17.08 6.44
C LEU A 104 10.36 16.01 5.47
N PHE A 105 10.13 14.75 5.83
CA PHE A 105 10.55 13.57 5.10
C PHE A 105 9.36 12.79 4.53
N GLU A 106 9.54 12.32 3.30
CA GLU A 106 8.70 11.29 2.68
C GLU A 106 9.22 9.88 3.02
N THR A 107 10.53 9.78 3.17
CA THR A 107 11.26 8.54 3.45
C THR A 107 11.34 8.33 4.97
N ASP A 108 11.34 7.07 5.40
CA ASP A 108 11.59 6.74 6.80
C ASP A 108 13.04 7.03 7.18
N VAL A 109 13.30 8.23 7.68
CA VAL A 109 14.64 8.61 8.18
C VAL A 109 15.05 7.82 9.43
N THR A 110 14.12 7.11 10.08
CA THR A 110 14.43 6.23 11.22
C THR A 110 14.86 4.83 10.81
N ASP A 111 14.90 4.52 9.51
CA ASP A 111 15.34 3.22 9.01
C ASP A 111 16.75 2.87 9.56
N PRO A 112 16.98 1.64 10.05
CA PRO A 112 18.27 1.20 10.57
C PRO A 112 19.46 1.37 9.60
N MET A 113 19.22 1.41 8.30
CA MET A 113 20.26 1.65 7.28
C MET A 113 20.61 3.13 7.16
N ILE A 114 19.64 4.02 7.38
CA ILE A 114 19.82 5.48 7.32
C ILE A 114 20.41 5.98 8.65
N THR A 115 19.81 5.57 9.76
CA THR A 115 20.19 5.98 11.12
C THR A 115 21.64 5.68 11.49
N LYS A 116 22.25 4.65 10.92
CA LYS A 116 23.70 4.35 11.10
C LYS A 116 24.60 5.53 10.76
N ASN A 117 24.15 6.40 9.86
CA ASN A 117 24.92 7.55 9.39
C ASN A 117 24.42 8.88 9.96
N LEU A 118 23.42 8.86 10.85
CA LEU A 118 22.80 10.05 11.45
C LEU A 118 23.12 10.17 12.93
N ASN A 119 23.19 11.40 13.43
CA ASN A 119 23.35 11.68 14.85
C ASN A 119 22.13 11.21 15.66
N SER A 120 22.28 10.21 16.53
CA SER A 120 21.18 9.55 17.25
C SER A 120 20.31 10.48 18.10
N ASP A 121 20.75 11.69 18.42
CA ASP A 121 19.92 12.69 19.12
C ASP A 121 18.64 13.05 18.36
N PHE A 122 18.62 12.92 17.03
CA PHE A 122 17.45 13.23 16.22
C PHE A 122 16.24 12.34 16.56
N LEU A 123 16.50 11.08 16.97
CA LEU A 123 15.46 10.09 17.27
C LEU A 123 14.54 10.52 18.43
N LYS A 124 14.99 11.46 19.28
CA LYS A 124 14.20 12.02 20.38
C LYS A 124 13.09 12.97 19.91
N SER A 125 13.14 13.38 18.64
CA SER A 125 12.31 14.45 18.06
C SER A 125 11.78 14.02 16.70
N VAL A 126 11.25 12.79 16.63
CA VAL A 126 10.58 12.25 15.44
C VAL A 126 9.08 12.25 15.68
N PHE A 127 8.35 12.77 14.69
CA PHE A 127 6.91 12.74 14.64
C PHE A 127 6.46 12.09 13.34
N TYR A 128 5.66 11.03 13.48
CA TYR A 128 4.96 10.43 12.36
C TYR A 128 3.68 11.19 12.13
N TYR A 129 3.57 11.81 10.96
CA TYR A 129 2.36 12.44 10.49
C TYR A 129 1.48 11.37 9.83
N PRO A 130 0.41 10.88 10.49
CA PRO A 130 -0.37 9.77 9.96
C PRO A 130 -1.22 10.17 8.76
N LEU A 131 -1.66 9.15 8.01
CA LEU A 131 -2.75 9.26 7.07
C LEU A 131 -4.02 9.78 7.77
N PHE A 132 -4.92 10.37 7.00
CA PHE A 132 -6.17 10.89 7.54
C PHE A 132 -6.97 9.77 8.20
N ASP A 133 -7.64 10.08 9.31
CA ASP A 133 -8.66 9.18 9.84
C ASP A 133 -9.93 9.25 8.97
N GLU A 134 -10.96 8.48 9.33
CA GLU A 134 -12.19 8.43 8.54
C GLU A 134 -12.92 9.78 8.49
N VAL A 135 -12.88 10.54 9.59
CA VAL A 135 -13.59 11.82 9.72
C VAL A 135 -12.90 12.87 8.87
N ASP A 136 -11.57 13.01 9.02
CA ASP A 136 -10.77 13.91 8.24
C ASP A 136 -10.86 13.55 6.74
N SER A 137 -10.83 12.26 6.41
CA SER A 137 -10.92 11.80 5.02
C SER A 137 -12.25 12.18 4.38
N ALA A 138 -13.36 12.01 5.11
CA ALA A 138 -14.68 12.42 4.64
C ALA A 138 -14.74 13.93 4.45
N GLN A 139 -14.25 14.72 5.41
CA GLN A 139 -14.17 16.17 5.29
C GLN A 139 -13.35 16.61 4.07
N PHE A 140 -12.22 15.96 3.81
CA PHE A 140 -11.38 16.23 2.65
C PHE A 140 -12.12 15.95 1.33
N VAL A 141 -12.84 14.83 1.24
CA VAL A 141 -13.66 14.50 0.06
C VAL A 141 -14.79 15.52 -0.14
N HIS A 142 -15.46 15.95 0.92
CA HIS A 142 -16.47 17.00 0.85
C HIS A 142 -15.89 18.33 0.37
N TYR A 143 -14.74 18.73 0.92
CA TYR A 143 -14.01 19.92 0.49
C TYR A 143 -13.67 19.87 -1.00
N LEU A 144 -13.18 18.72 -1.49
CA LEU A 144 -12.89 18.53 -2.92
C LEU A 144 -14.15 18.64 -3.78
N ALA A 145 -15.25 17.99 -3.38
CA ALA A 145 -16.51 18.06 -4.11
C ALA A 145 -17.03 19.50 -4.19
N GLN A 146 -17.02 20.24 -3.08
CA GLN A 146 -17.38 21.66 -3.03
C GLN A 146 -16.47 22.51 -3.93
N LYS A 147 -15.15 22.29 -3.86
CA LYS A 147 -14.17 22.99 -4.70
C LYS A 147 -14.40 22.75 -6.21
N TRP A 148 -14.98 21.62 -6.57
CA TRP A 148 -15.34 21.26 -7.95
C TRP A 148 -16.79 21.59 -8.31
N ASN A 149 -17.51 22.37 -7.48
CA ASN A 149 -18.92 22.69 -7.66
C ASN A 149 -19.80 21.45 -7.85
N ALA A 150 -19.49 20.37 -7.13
CA ALA A 150 -20.19 19.09 -7.19
C ALA A 150 -20.65 18.65 -5.80
N ALA A 151 -21.49 17.61 -5.76
CA ALA A 151 -21.91 16.95 -4.54
C ALA A 151 -21.75 15.44 -4.71
N LEU A 152 -21.23 14.77 -3.68
CA LEU A 152 -21.11 13.32 -3.63
C LEU A 152 -22.08 12.77 -2.58
N PRO A 153 -22.89 11.74 -2.91
CA PRO A 153 -23.70 11.06 -1.90
C PRO A 153 -22.83 10.49 -0.78
N GLU A 154 -23.34 10.49 0.44
CA GLU A 154 -22.59 10.04 1.62
C GLU A 154 -22.10 8.58 1.51
N LYS A 155 -22.88 7.73 0.84
CA LYS A 155 -22.48 6.35 0.54
C LYS A 155 -21.21 6.28 -0.32
N ILE A 156 -21.08 7.20 -1.28
CA ILE A 156 -19.90 7.30 -2.14
C ILE A 156 -18.71 7.83 -1.34
N VAL A 157 -18.91 8.86 -0.52
CA VAL A 157 -17.85 9.40 0.36
C VAL A 157 -17.29 8.32 1.27
N LYS A 158 -18.14 7.62 2.02
CA LYS A 158 -17.73 6.49 2.88
C LYS A 158 -16.97 5.41 2.11
N SER A 159 -17.39 5.13 0.88
CA SER A 159 -16.69 4.15 0.05
C SER A 159 -15.31 4.66 -0.36
N LEU A 160 -15.19 5.91 -0.81
CA LEU A 160 -13.89 6.52 -1.14
C LEU A 160 -12.94 6.53 0.06
N VAL A 161 -13.43 6.90 1.25
CA VAL A 161 -12.67 6.86 2.50
C VAL A 161 -12.13 5.45 2.76
N ARG A 162 -13.00 4.44 2.69
CA ARG A 162 -12.63 3.04 2.88
C ARG A 162 -11.59 2.57 1.85
N TRP A 163 -11.84 2.82 0.57
CA TRP A 163 -10.96 2.34 -0.51
C TRP A 163 -9.57 2.99 -0.48
N CYS A 164 -9.50 4.28 -0.12
CA CYS A 164 -8.25 5.04 -0.12
C CYS A 164 -7.52 5.06 1.23
N GLY A 165 -8.15 4.60 2.33
CA GLY A 165 -7.49 4.42 3.63
C GLY A 165 -6.84 5.68 4.21
N GLY A 166 -7.41 6.86 3.95
CA GLY A 166 -6.84 8.14 4.41
C GLY A 166 -5.68 8.71 3.59
N HIS A 167 -5.31 8.05 2.49
CA HIS A 167 -4.30 8.58 1.58
C HIS A 167 -4.90 9.68 0.70
N THR A 168 -4.58 10.94 1.02
CA THR A 168 -5.10 12.16 0.37
C THR A 168 -4.94 12.19 -1.14
N TRP A 169 -3.78 11.76 -1.67
CA TRP A 169 -3.58 11.70 -3.11
C TRP A 169 -4.55 10.72 -3.81
N LEU A 170 -4.75 9.53 -3.24
CA LEU A 170 -5.71 8.55 -3.73
C LEU A 170 -7.14 9.05 -3.57
N LEU A 171 -7.49 9.64 -2.41
CA LEU A 171 -8.82 10.24 -2.18
C LEU A 171 -9.14 11.29 -3.25
N LYS A 172 -8.21 12.19 -3.52
CA LYS A 172 -8.36 13.23 -4.54
C LYS A 172 -8.55 12.65 -5.93
N HIS A 173 -7.74 11.67 -6.31
CA HIS A 173 -7.84 11.05 -7.63
C HIS A 173 -9.11 10.22 -7.79
N ALA A 174 -9.44 9.38 -6.81
CA ALA A 174 -10.64 8.56 -6.84
C ALA A 174 -11.92 9.42 -6.80
N ALA A 175 -11.97 10.49 -6.00
CA ALA A 175 -13.10 11.41 -6.00
C ALA A 175 -13.30 12.09 -7.36
N ARG A 176 -12.21 12.50 -8.03
CA ARG A 176 -12.28 13.09 -9.37
C ARG A 176 -12.85 12.10 -10.39
N VAL A 177 -12.35 10.87 -10.39
CA VAL A 177 -12.81 9.79 -11.25
C VAL A 177 -14.32 9.53 -11.08
N VAL A 178 -14.80 9.45 -9.84
CA VAL A 178 -16.23 9.22 -9.56
C VAL A 178 -17.12 10.37 -10.02
N LEU A 179 -16.62 11.61 -9.97
CA LEU A 179 -17.35 12.77 -10.45
C LEU A 179 -17.42 12.83 -11.98
N GLU A 180 -16.36 12.39 -12.67
CA GLU A 180 -16.32 12.29 -14.13
C GLU A 180 -17.20 11.13 -14.63
N GLU A 181 -17.19 9.98 -13.95
CA GLU A 181 -17.98 8.80 -14.28
C GLU A 181 -19.23 8.65 -13.39
N ARG A 182 -20.30 9.36 -13.75
CA ARG A 182 -21.57 9.47 -12.98
C ARG A 182 -22.23 8.14 -12.56
N SER A 183 -21.86 7.00 -13.15
CA SER A 183 -22.41 5.67 -12.87
C SER A 183 -21.35 4.61 -12.56
N ILE A 184 -20.18 5.01 -12.07
CA ILE A 184 -19.11 4.05 -11.83
C ILE A 184 -19.46 3.06 -10.72
N ASN A 185 -19.21 1.78 -10.99
CA ASN A 185 -19.15 0.78 -9.93
C ASN A 185 -17.83 0.99 -9.18
N LEU A 186 -17.92 1.44 -7.93
CA LEU A 186 -16.75 1.71 -7.08
C LEU A 186 -15.83 0.49 -6.91
N ALA A 187 -16.35 -0.73 -7.07
CA ALA A 187 -15.53 -1.94 -7.07
C ALA A 187 -14.50 -1.97 -8.22
N ARG A 188 -14.75 -1.22 -9.30
CA ARG A 188 -13.86 -1.11 -10.46
C ARG A 188 -12.85 0.02 -10.34
N LEU A 189 -12.86 0.81 -9.25
CA LEU A 189 -11.87 1.88 -9.06
C LEU A 189 -10.43 1.36 -9.15
N ALA A 190 -10.17 0.17 -8.60
CA ALA A 190 -8.85 -0.46 -8.64
C ALA A 190 -8.42 -0.93 -10.05
N GLU A 191 -9.37 -1.06 -10.99
CA GLU A 191 -9.12 -1.48 -12.37
C GLU A 191 -8.85 -0.28 -13.29
N MET A 192 -9.10 0.95 -12.83
CA MET A 192 -8.99 2.11 -13.69
C MET A 192 -7.54 2.50 -13.91
N PRO A 193 -7.08 2.70 -15.16
CA PRO A 193 -5.68 2.98 -15.46
C PRO A 193 -5.12 4.18 -14.68
N GLN A 194 -5.90 5.26 -14.54
CA GLN A 194 -5.46 6.45 -13.80
C GLN A 194 -5.30 6.21 -12.30
N VAL A 195 -6.10 5.32 -11.71
CA VAL A 195 -6.00 4.95 -10.30
C VAL A 195 -4.86 3.96 -10.10
N GLN A 196 -4.72 2.98 -11.00
CA GLN A 196 -3.62 2.00 -11.00
C GLN A 196 -2.26 2.68 -11.05
N MET A 197 -2.04 3.63 -11.96
CA MET A 197 -0.78 4.38 -12.02
C MET A 197 -0.43 5.07 -10.69
N ARG A 198 -1.44 5.49 -9.92
CA ARG A 198 -1.21 6.10 -8.60
C ARG A 198 -0.88 5.07 -7.53
N ILE A 199 -1.58 3.93 -7.54
CA ILE A 199 -1.27 2.83 -6.62
C ILE A 199 0.14 2.29 -6.89
N GLU A 200 0.50 2.10 -8.16
CA GLU A 200 1.85 1.71 -8.59
C GLU A 200 2.89 2.71 -8.11
N SER A 201 2.67 4.01 -8.32
CA SER A 201 3.59 5.05 -7.86
C SER A 201 3.80 5.02 -6.35
N ILE A 202 2.76 4.76 -5.56
CA ILE A 202 2.87 4.61 -4.10
C ILE A 202 3.66 3.36 -3.77
N TYR A 203 3.30 2.21 -4.37
CA TYR A 203 3.95 0.94 -4.10
C TYR A 203 5.45 0.96 -4.46
N TYR A 204 5.80 1.47 -5.63
CA TYR A 204 7.20 1.54 -6.08
C TYR A 204 8.02 2.64 -5.40
N SER A 205 7.38 3.58 -4.69
CA SER A 205 8.12 4.49 -3.80
C SER A 205 8.59 3.83 -2.50
N LEU A 206 8.04 2.67 -2.15
CA LEU A 206 8.44 1.92 -0.96
C LEU A 206 9.73 1.15 -1.21
N SER A 207 10.56 1.00 -0.16
CA SER A 207 11.75 0.17 -0.21
C SER A 207 11.41 -1.32 -0.40
N GLU A 208 12.37 -2.13 -0.86
CA GLU A 208 12.17 -3.59 -1.02
C GLU A 208 11.71 -4.27 0.28
N VAL A 209 12.27 -3.84 1.43
CA VAL A 209 11.88 -4.35 2.75
C VAL A 209 10.43 -3.99 3.07
N GLN A 210 10.04 -2.74 2.81
CA GLN A 210 8.66 -2.26 3.01
C GLN A 210 7.67 -2.99 2.10
N GLN A 211 8.01 -3.19 0.82
CA GLN A 211 7.21 -3.97 -0.12
C GLN A 211 7.02 -5.41 0.37
N GLN A 212 8.10 -6.06 0.82
CA GLN A 212 8.04 -7.42 1.35
C GLN A 212 7.19 -7.52 2.62
N VAL A 213 7.23 -6.52 3.51
CA VAL A 213 6.35 -6.47 4.69
C VAL A 213 4.89 -6.43 4.28
N LEU A 214 4.53 -5.62 3.29
CA LEU A 214 3.16 -5.56 2.79
C LEU A 214 2.73 -6.90 2.17
N PHE A 215 3.60 -7.58 1.41
CA PHE A 215 3.34 -8.94 0.93
C PHE A 215 3.16 -9.93 2.07
N ASP A 216 4.04 -9.91 3.08
CA ASP A 216 3.95 -10.82 4.23
C ASP A 216 2.64 -10.61 5.00
N ILE A 217 2.14 -9.36 5.10
CA ILE A 217 0.83 -9.05 5.68
C ILE A 217 -0.30 -9.70 4.84
N VAL A 218 -0.26 -9.56 3.51
CA VAL A 218 -1.27 -10.13 2.61
C VAL A 218 -1.31 -11.66 2.69
N GLU A 219 -0.13 -12.29 2.68
CA GLU A 219 0.04 -13.75 2.76
C GLU A 219 -0.10 -14.31 4.19
N LYS A 220 -0.25 -13.43 5.20
CA LYS A 220 -0.26 -13.77 6.62
C LYS A 220 0.99 -14.51 7.07
N ASN A 221 2.13 -14.20 6.45
CA ASN A 221 3.43 -14.72 6.83
C ASN A 221 3.90 -14.05 8.14
N PRO A 222 4.58 -14.80 9.03
CA PRO A 222 5.11 -14.22 10.26
C PRO A 222 6.28 -13.27 9.96
N ILE A 223 6.18 -12.04 10.47
CA ILE A 223 7.24 -11.02 10.35
C ILE A 223 8.16 -11.12 11.57
N LYS A 224 9.37 -11.65 11.37
CA LYS A 224 10.37 -11.86 12.45
C LYS A 224 11.67 -11.09 12.23
N ASP A 225 11.97 -10.71 10.99
CA ASP A 225 13.19 -9.99 10.66
C ASP A 225 13.18 -8.58 11.28
N PRO A 226 14.25 -8.11 11.94
CA PRO A 226 14.28 -6.80 12.59
C PRO A 226 14.01 -5.61 11.66
N LEU A 227 14.49 -5.65 10.42
CA LEU A 227 14.24 -4.58 9.44
C LEU A 227 12.77 -4.57 9.03
N LYS A 228 12.19 -5.76 8.82
CA LYS A 228 10.76 -5.90 8.55
C LYS A 228 9.89 -5.45 9.72
N ILE A 229 10.28 -5.74 10.97
CA ILE A 229 9.57 -5.27 12.17
C ILE A 229 9.59 -3.74 12.23
N HIS A 230 10.74 -3.12 11.95
CA HIS A 230 10.85 -1.67 11.87
C HIS A 230 9.93 -1.09 10.81
N ALA A 231 9.95 -1.62 9.58
CA ALA A 231 9.05 -1.19 8.50
C ALA A 231 7.56 -1.39 8.87
N LEU A 232 7.20 -2.45 9.58
CA LEU A 232 5.84 -2.65 10.10
C LEU A 232 5.46 -1.56 11.13
N HIS A 233 6.37 -1.20 12.03
CA HIS A 233 6.14 -0.11 12.99
C HIS A 233 5.96 1.22 12.27
N HIS A 234 6.77 1.49 11.25
CA HIS A 234 6.62 2.66 10.39
C HIS A 234 5.23 2.75 9.78
N PHE A 235 4.78 1.68 9.10
CA PHE A 235 3.43 1.65 8.51
C PHE A 235 2.31 1.81 9.55
N THR A 236 2.51 1.25 10.74
CA THR A 236 1.54 1.38 11.85
C THR A 236 1.49 2.82 12.36
N ALA A 237 2.65 3.46 12.53
CA ALA A 237 2.75 4.86 12.96
C ALA A 237 2.14 5.83 11.95
N LEU A 238 2.26 5.53 10.64
CA LEU A 238 1.57 6.26 9.58
C LEU A 238 0.07 5.94 9.49
N GLY A 239 -0.42 4.92 10.19
CA GLY A 239 -1.80 4.45 10.09
C GLY A 239 -2.13 3.74 8.77
N ALA A 240 -1.11 3.39 7.96
CA ALA A 240 -1.24 2.61 6.73
C ALA A 240 -1.48 1.12 7.00
N VAL A 241 -1.08 0.63 8.17
CA VAL A 241 -1.40 -0.70 8.70
C VAL A 241 -2.06 -0.56 10.07
N ARG A 242 -3.18 -1.26 10.28
CA ARG A 242 -3.93 -1.29 11.56
C ARG A 242 -4.33 -2.73 11.84
N GLU A 243 -4.11 -3.21 13.06
CA GLU A 243 -4.45 -4.59 13.46
C GLU A 243 -3.89 -5.65 12.49
N HIS A 244 -2.67 -5.43 11.97
CA HIS A 244 -2.03 -6.27 10.95
C HIS A 244 -2.77 -6.34 9.60
N LEU A 245 -3.59 -5.33 9.28
CA LEU A 245 -4.27 -5.19 7.99
C LEU A 245 -3.85 -3.90 7.30
N ILE A 246 -3.64 -3.96 5.98
CA ILE A 246 -3.39 -2.79 5.14
C ILE A 246 -4.67 -1.95 5.11
N SER A 247 -4.60 -0.70 5.56
CA SER A 247 -5.75 0.20 5.69
C SER A 247 -6.20 0.79 4.34
N ILE A 248 -5.31 0.82 3.35
CA ILE A 248 -5.58 1.31 2.00
C ILE A 248 -6.06 0.12 1.13
N GLU A 249 -7.38 -0.08 0.98
CA GLU A 249 -7.90 -1.24 0.25
C GLU A 249 -7.48 -1.28 -1.23
N LEU A 250 -7.29 -0.11 -1.87
CA LEU A 250 -6.76 -0.04 -3.23
C LEU A 250 -5.35 -0.64 -3.33
N LEU A 251 -4.48 -0.35 -2.36
CA LEU A 251 -3.13 -0.90 -2.30
C LEU A 251 -3.16 -2.39 -1.98
N LEU A 252 -4.02 -2.81 -1.05
CA LEU A 252 -4.27 -4.22 -0.75
C LEU A 252 -4.69 -5.01 -1.99
N HIS A 253 -5.62 -4.48 -2.79
CA HIS A 253 -6.07 -5.09 -4.03
C HIS A 253 -4.93 -5.23 -5.04
N TYR A 254 -4.13 -4.18 -5.21
CA TYR A 254 -2.97 -4.20 -6.10
C TYR A 254 -1.94 -5.26 -5.69
N ILE A 255 -1.56 -5.33 -4.40
CA ILE A 255 -0.57 -6.30 -3.92
C ILE A 255 -1.07 -7.75 -4.09
N LYS A 256 -2.36 -8.00 -3.83
CA LYS A 256 -2.97 -9.32 -4.10
C LYS A 256 -2.86 -9.73 -5.56
N ASN A 257 -2.92 -8.77 -6.48
CA ASN A 257 -2.79 -9.03 -7.91
C ASN A 257 -1.32 -9.12 -8.37
N LEU A 258 -0.36 -8.65 -7.57
CA LEU A 258 1.07 -8.86 -7.82
C LEU A 258 1.55 -10.26 -7.45
N ALA A 259 0.89 -10.91 -6.49
CA ALA A 259 1.19 -12.29 -6.17
C ALA A 259 1.04 -13.13 -7.45
N PRO A 260 2.03 -13.97 -7.81
CA PRO A 260 1.89 -14.84 -8.96
C PRO A 260 0.64 -15.67 -8.75
N LYS A 261 -0.40 -15.42 -9.56
CA LYS A 261 -1.60 -16.24 -9.57
C LYS A 261 -1.14 -17.68 -9.74
N ALA A 262 -1.54 -18.55 -8.82
CA ALA A 262 -1.09 -19.92 -8.89
C ALA A 262 -1.48 -20.48 -10.26
N SER A 263 -0.49 -20.94 -11.03
CA SER A 263 -0.72 -21.46 -12.36
C SER A 263 -0.76 -22.97 -12.27
N ILE A 264 -1.75 -23.56 -12.92
CA ILE A 264 -1.88 -25.01 -13.03
C ILE A 264 -1.81 -25.41 -14.49
N GLN A 265 -0.99 -26.42 -14.78
CA GLN A 265 -0.75 -26.88 -16.14
C GLN A 265 -0.53 -28.38 -16.18
N ILE A 266 -0.85 -28.98 -17.34
CA ILE A 266 -0.56 -30.39 -17.63
C ILE A 266 0.84 -30.45 -18.25
N SER A 267 1.76 -31.16 -17.61
CA SER A 267 3.10 -31.44 -18.13
C SER A 267 3.26 -32.95 -18.32
N GLY A 268 3.02 -33.42 -19.55
CA GLY A 268 3.01 -34.85 -19.88
C GLY A 268 1.88 -35.60 -19.16
N ARG A 269 2.23 -36.50 -18.23
CA ARG A 269 1.25 -37.26 -17.42
C ARG A 269 0.99 -36.67 -16.03
N SER A 270 1.61 -35.53 -15.74
CA SER A 270 1.58 -34.88 -14.43
C SER A 270 0.82 -33.55 -14.48
N ILE A 271 0.10 -33.25 -13.42
CA ILE A 271 -0.48 -31.93 -13.16
C ILE A 271 0.48 -31.17 -12.25
N VAL A 272 0.89 -30.00 -12.69
CA VAL A 272 1.86 -29.13 -12.01
C VAL A 272 1.17 -27.85 -11.62
N CYS A 273 1.26 -27.49 -10.33
CA CYS A 273 0.76 -26.23 -9.77
C CYS A 273 1.97 -25.45 -9.24
N ASN A 274 2.24 -24.24 -9.75
CA ASN A 274 3.42 -23.44 -9.36
C ASN A 274 4.74 -24.21 -9.40
N ASN A 275 4.97 -24.97 -10.48
CA ASN A 275 6.12 -25.87 -10.65
C ASN A 275 6.22 -27.05 -9.66
N VAL A 276 5.20 -27.28 -8.83
CA VAL A 276 5.10 -28.46 -7.94
C VAL A 276 4.17 -29.50 -8.56
N ASN A 277 4.63 -30.75 -8.66
CA ASN A 277 3.79 -31.85 -9.13
C ASN A 277 2.75 -32.22 -8.06
N ILE A 278 1.47 -31.98 -8.36
CA ILE A 278 0.34 -32.26 -7.46
C ILE A 278 -0.42 -33.53 -7.83
N THR A 279 0.03 -34.26 -8.85
CA THR A 279 -0.68 -35.44 -9.37
C THR A 279 -0.99 -36.48 -8.30
N THR A 280 -0.06 -36.66 -7.35
CA THR A 280 -0.17 -37.63 -6.26
C THR A 280 -1.09 -37.19 -5.13
N SER A 281 -1.38 -35.88 -5.00
CA SER A 281 -2.32 -35.36 -4.01
C SER A 281 -3.78 -35.43 -4.48
N LEU A 282 -4.00 -35.70 -5.76
CA LEU A 282 -5.31 -35.86 -6.38
C LEU A 282 -5.73 -37.33 -6.42
N SER A 283 -6.98 -37.62 -6.07
CA SER A 283 -7.57 -38.93 -6.35
C SER A 283 -7.72 -39.13 -7.86
N LYS A 284 -7.84 -40.39 -8.31
CA LYS A 284 -8.04 -40.72 -9.74
C LYS A 284 -9.20 -39.94 -10.37
N LYS A 285 -10.30 -39.75 -9.62
CA LYS A 285 -11.49 -39.02 -10.08
C LYS A 285 -11.25 -37.51 -10.17
N GLU A 286 -10.64 -36.93 -9.14
CA GLU A 286 -10.25 -35.51 -9.11
C GLU A 286 -9.26 -35.18 -10.22
N LYS A 287 -8.26 -36.06 -10.45
CA LYS A 287 -7.29 -35.93 -11.53
C LYS A 287 -8.00 -35.86 -12.88
N ARG A 288 -8.90 -36.80 -13.18
CA ARG A 288 -9.62 -36.84 -14.46
C ARG A 288 -10.50 -35.61 -14.68
N ILE A 289 -11.22 -35.15 -13.65
CA ILE A 289 -12.01 -33.91 -13.72
C ILE A 289 -11.10 -32.74 -14.08
N LEU A 290 -10.00 -32.58 -13.34
CA LEU A 290 -9.09 -31.46 -13.51
C LEU A 290 -8.39 -31.48 -14.87
N GLU A 291 -7.93 -32.65 -15.34
CA GLU A 291 -7.37 -32.83 -16.68
C GLU A 291 -8.37 -32.41 -17.76
N THR A 292 -9.63 -32.80 -17.60
CA THR A 292 -10.70 -32.47 -18.55
C THR A 292 -10.95 -30.96 -18.57
N LEU A 293 -11.12 -30.33 -17.41
CA LEU A 293 -11.38 -28.90 -17.31
C LEU A 293 -10.19 -28.05 -17.83
N LEU A 294 -8.95 -28.53 -17.64
CA LEU A 294 -7.75 -27.86 -18.17
C LEU A 294 -7.57 -28.06 -19.68
N MET A 295 -8.04 -29.18 -20.23
CA MET A 295 -8.02 -29.44 -21.67
C MET A 295 -9.05 -28.58 -22.41
N TYR A 296 -10.22 -28.36 -21.81
CA TYR A 296 -11.29 -27.50 -22.31
C TYR A 296 -11.30 -26.16 -21.57
N LYS A 297 -10.13 -25.52 -21.48
CA LYS A 297 -9.95 -24.27 -20.72
C LYS A 297 -10.89 -23.18 -21.24
N SER A 298 -11.54 -22.46 -20.32
CA SER A 298 -12.57 -21.44 -20.60
C SER A 298 -13.87 -21.95 -21.25
N ASP A 299 -13.96 -23.22 -21.62
CA ASP A 299 -15.18 -23.84 -22.11
C ASP A 299 -15.98 -24.48 -20.97
N VAL A 300 -17.30 -24.53 -21.13
CA VAL A 300 -18.18 -25.21 -20.18
C VAL A 300 -18.22 -26.69 -20.52
N VAL A 301 -17.68 -27.52 -19.64
CA VAL A 301 -17.81 -28.98 -19.69
C VAL A 301 -19.08 -29.37 -18.95
N ASP A 302 -19.99 -30.02 -19.66
CA ASP A 302 -21.27 -30.46 -19.09
C ASP A 302 -21.11 -31.61 -18.09
N ARG A 303 -22.14 -31.81 -17.27
CA ARG A 303 -22.13 -32.80 -16.18
C ARG A 303 -22.05 -34.23 -16.70
N ASP A 304 -22.72 -34.54 -17.80
CA ASP A 304 -22.76 -35.89 -18.36
C ASP A 304 -21.40 -36.26 -18.97
N THR A 305 -20.72 -35.29 -19.60
CA THR A 305 -19.35 -35.44 -20.08
C THR A 305 -18.40 -35.74 -18.92
N LEU A 306 -18.49 -34.98 -17.82
CA LEU A 306 -17.71 -35.28 -16.62
C LEU A 306 -18.06 -36.65 -16.02
N ALA A 307 -19.34 -37.03 -15.98
CA ALA A 307 -19.80 -38.32 -15.47
C ALA A 307 -19.15 -39.48 -16.22
N LYS A 308 -19.19 -39.46 -17.55
CA LYS A 308 -18.61 -40.50 -18.43
C LYS A 308 -17.10 -40.65 -18.23
N ILE A 309 -16.41 -39.55 -17.98
CA ILE A 309 -14.96 -39.54 -17.74
C ILE A 309 -14.61 -40.12 -16.35
N ILE A 310 -15.40 -39.76 -15.33
CA ILE A 310 -15.17 -40.22 -13.96
C ILE A 310 -15.54 -41.71 -13.81
N TRP A 311 -16.66 -42.13 -14.41
CA TRP A 311 -17.23 -43.48 -14.36
C TRP A 311 -17.44 -44.02 -15.79
N PRO A 312 -16.38 -44.53 -16.44
CA PRO A 312 -16.47 -45.02 -17.82
C PRO A 312 -17.22 -46.36 -17.97
N ILE A 313 -17.49 -47.04 -16.85
CA ILE A 313 -18.24 -48.30 -16.78
C ILE A 313 -19.40 -48.03 -15.82
N ASP A 314 -20.61 -48.42 -16.21
CA ASP A 314 -21.85 -48.28 -15.43
C ASP A 314 -22.12 -46.84 -14.94
N THR A 315 -21.96 -45.87 -15.85
CA THR A 315 -22.17 -44.43 -15.55
C THR A 315 -23.55 -44.19 -14.94
N GLU A 316 -24.60 -44.83 -15.47
CA GLU A 316 -25.99 -44.66 -14.99
C GLU A 316 -26.23 -45.19 -13.57
N GLU A 317 -25.47 -46.19 -13.10
CA GLU A 317 -25.62 -46.74 -11.74
C GLU A 317 -24.85 -45.94 -10.67
N HIS A 318 -23.79 -45.23 -11.05
CA HIS A 318 -22.90 -44.54 -10.11
C HIS A 318 -22.99 -43.01 -10.15
N TYR A 319 -23.76 -42.47 -11.09
CA TYR A 319 -23.92 -41.05 -11.31
C TYR A 319 -25.11 -40.45 -10.56
N SER A 320 -24.87 -39.31 -9.93
CA SER A 320 -25.88 -38.31 -9.63
C SER A 320 -25.25 -36.93 -9.77
N ASP A 321 -26.02 -35.91 -10.14
CA ASP A 321 -25.55 -34.52 -10.16
C ASP A 321 -24.88 -34.14 -8.84
N TRP A 322 -25.46 -34.61 -7.72
CA TRP A 322 -24.93 -34.41 -6.38
C TRP A 322 -23.54 -35.02 -6.16
N ALA A 323 -23.26 -36.18 -6.76
CA ALA A 323 -21.95 -36.81 -6.67
C ALA A 323 -20.87 -35.98 -7.40
N ILE A 324 -21.21 -35.37 -8.55
CA ILE A 324 -20.29 -34.45 -9.25
C ILE A 324 -20.08 -33.18 -8.45
N ASP A 325 -21.15 -32.54 -7.96
CA ASP A 325 -21.05 -31.34 -7.13
C ASP A 325 -20.14 -31.56 -5.92
N ARG A 326 -20.27 -32.72 -5.25
CA ARG A 326 -19.42 -33.06 -4.10
C ARG A 326 -17.95 -33.26 -4.47
N LEU A 327 -17.68 -33.83 -5.65
CA LEU A 327 -16.31 -33.98 -6.15
C LEU A 327 -15.70 -32.63 -6.52
N ILE A 328 -16.45 -31.76 -7.21
CA ILE A 328 -16.00 -30.41 -7.57
C ILE A 328 -15.76 -29.56 -6.31
N ALA A 329 -16.65 -29.62 -5.32
CA ALA A 329 -16.47 -28.90 -4.06
C ALA A 329 -15.19 -29.34 -3.33
N ARG A 330 -14.92 -30.66 -3.30
CA ARG A 330 -13.68 -31.19 -2.71
C ARG A 330 -12.45 -30.77 -3.50
N LEU A 331 -12.53 -30.80 -4.84
CA LEU A 331 -11.45 -30.38 -5.72
C LEU A 331 -11.12 -28.89 -5.51
N ARG A 332 -12.13 -28.00 -5.52
CA ARG A 332 -11.95 -26.56 -5.22
C ARG A 332 -11.23 -26.35 -3.89
N LYS A 333 -11.69 -27.01 -2.82
CA LYS A 333 -11.06 -26.91 -1.49
C LYS A 333 -9.60 -27.36 -1.50
N LYS A 334 -9.27 -28.38 -2.30
CA LYS A 334 -7.89 -28.88 -2.42
C LYS A 334 -7.02 -27.92 -3.25
N LEU A 335 -7.55 -27.38 -4.34
CA LEU A 335 -6.85 -26.38 -5.15
C LEU A 335 -6.63 -25.09 -4.36
N SER A 336 -7.59 -24.65 -3.55
CA SER A 336 -7.43 -23.47 -2.69
C SER A 336 -6.35 -23.67 -1.63
N THR A 337 -6.19 -24.87 -1.09
CA THR A 337 -5.05 -25.17 -0.18
C THR A 337 -3.69 -25.16 -0.88
N LEU A 338 -3.67 -25.22 -2.21
CA LEU A 338 -2.46 -25.18 -3.04
C LEU A 338 -2.21 -23.77 -3.62
N GLY A 339 -2.99 -22.77 -3.20
CA GLY A 339 -2.83 -21.37 -3.59
C GLY A 339 -3.60 -20.95 -4.84
N LEU A 340 -4.44 -21.81 -5.41
CA LEU A 340 -5.34 -21.45 -6.52
C LEU A 340 -6.58 -20.72 -6.00
N ASP A 341 -7.14 -19.84 -6.84
CA ASP A 341 -8.42 -19.20 -6.52
C ASP A 341 -9.50 -20.27 -6.32
N SER A 342 -10.30 -20.12 -5.27
CA SER A 342 -11.48 -20.95 -5.02
C SER A 342 -12.51 -20.89 -6.16
N GLU A 343 -12.48 -19.81 -6.96
CA GLU A 343 -13.30 -19.61 -8.15
C GLU A 343 -12.64 -20.10 -9.45
N ALA A 344 -11.42 -20.65 -9.41
CA ALA A 344 -10.72 -21.16 -10.59
C ALA A 344 -11.52 -22.23 -11.35
N ILE A 345 -12.40 -22.96 -10.64
CA ILE A 345 -13.43 -23.80 -11.27
C ILE A 345 -14.79 -23.13 -11.04
N GLN A 346 -15.42 -22.61 -12.10
CA GLN A 346 -16.73 -21.95 -12.00
C GLN A 346 -17.88 -22.91 -12.29
N THR A 347 -19.02 -22.69 -11.63
CA THR A 347 -20.25 -23.43 -11.92
C THR A 347 -21.11 -22.59 -12.87
N THR A 348 -21.41 -23.14 -14.05
CA THR A 348 -22.39 -22.53 -14.95
C THR A 348 -23.75 -23.18 -14.71
N ARG A 349 -24.70 -22.40 -14.17
CA ARG A 349 -26.04 -22.90 -13.78
C ARG A 349 -26.69 -23.69 -14.91
N ASN A 350 -27.17 -24.89 -14.59
CA ASN A 350 -27.82 -25.83 -15.50
C ASN A 350 -27.01 -26.25 -16.74
N LYS A 351 -25.69 -25.98 -16.77
CA LYS A 351 -24.83 -26.38 -17.90
C LYS A 351 -23.70 -27.30 -17.45
N GLY A 352 -22.92 -26.90 -16.44
CA GLY A 352 -21.75 -27.68 -16.04
C GLY A 352 -20.71 -26.82 -15.34
N TYR A 353 -19.42 -27.07 -15.62
CA TYR A 353 -18.30 -26.38 -14.99
C TYR A 353 -17.26 -25.95 -16.01
N SER A 354 -16.54 -24.88 -15.72
CA SER A 354 -15.44 -24.37 -16.53
C SER A 354 -14.23 -24.06 -15.65
N TYR A 355 -13.03 -24.14 -16.22
CA TYR A 355 -11.82 -23.64 -15.58
C TYR A 355 -11.48 -22.24 -16.10
N ILE A 356 -11.23 -21.29 -15.20
CA ILE A 356 -10.87 -19.90 -15.50
C ILE A 356 -9.58 -19.55 -14.74
N GLU A 357 -8.69 -18.82 -15.41
CA GLU A 357 -7.36 -18.44 -14.92
C GLU A 357 -7.33 -17.12 -14.13
#